data_AF-A0A327HPL7-F1
#
_entry.id   AF-A0A327HPL7-F1
#
_cell.length_a   1.000
_cell.length_b   1.000
_cell.length_c   1.000
_cell.angle_alpha   90.00
_cell.angle_beta   90.00
_cell.angle_gamma   90.00
#
_symmetry.space_group_name_H-M   'P 1'
#
loop_
_entity.id
_entity.type
_entity.pdbx_description
1 polymer ?
#
loop_
_entity_poly.entity_id
_entity_poly.type
_entity_poly.pdbx_seq_one_letter_code
_entity_poly.pdbx_strand_id
1 'polypeptide(L)'
;MNPTNKSLIVSFPFDESTISIEDIDGSLTLDELMRNHGLGARDGSFQFLADQNGRMINHLPLRNAPNIVHVQYPTNVDQVWVDTSPRNGFSVTSDSEGSRIYLLDGQENMFTSIYITRWKLGNRTPVAYRFSPTYPHYQVGNLVYLQVPLQGNNACIFNPESGKEDLNLRLEMQEQEMNQMRGFWSAWELIGNGSSVKYRRDITPLPPFFKPLMPRSKKKVPRLDVENLRATDLNPSVQTGRIQFGKNKFSALVCGIHSSTSNSLKGRVVARSNKTRPNLVNLEGYQYGMTQFVKVPEEGRIIQLYNSVSKQWVDCTLLMSDEYDLEKIRNQWVVVKLKKHSRYKRALKIIALPRQFYKKKTN
;
A
#
# COMPACT_ATOMS: atom_id res chain seq x y z
N MET A 1 -10.44 -12.95 -33.70
CA MET A 1 -10.37 -11.80 -32.78
C MET A 1 -9.00 -11.18 -32.98
N ASN A 2 -8.92 -9.95 -33.48
CA ASN A 2 -7.62 -9.33 -33.77
C ASN A 2 -6.81 -9.20 -32.47
N PRO A 3 -5.53 -9.65 -32.44
CA PRO A 3 -4.64 -9.28 -31.37
C PRO A 3 -4.58 -7.75 -31.39
N THR A 4 -4.86 -7.13 -30.25
CA THR A 4 -4.72 -5.69 -30.12
C THR A 4 -3.22 -5.42 -30.11
N ASN A 5 -2.65 -5.07 -31.27
CA ASN A 5 -1.26 -4.61 -31.39
C ASN A 5 -1.06 -3.47 -30.40
N LYS A 6 -0.42 -3.79 -29.29
CA LYS A 6 -0.10 -2.83 -28.25
C LYS A 6 1.37 -2.49 -28.43
N SER A 7 1.63 -1.29 -28.94
CA SER A 7 2.98 -0.76 -29.02
C SER A 7 3.47 -0.42 -27.61
N LEU A 8 4.65 -0.92 -27.27
CA LEU A 8 5.37 -0.53 -26.06
C LEU A 8 6.30 0.63 -26.38
N ILE A 9 6.29 1.69 -25.57
CA ILE A 9 7.32 2.72 -25.60
C ILE A 9 8.35 2.37 -24.53
N VAL A 10 9.56 2.03 -24.96
CA VAL A 10 10.69 1.80 -24.05
C VAL A 10 11.50 3.09 -23.93
N SER A 11 11.64 3.57 -22.70
CA SER A 11 12.41 4.75 -22.34
C SER A 11 13.72 4.32 -21.68
N PHE A 12 14.83 4.76 -22.26
CA PHE A 12 16.17 4.58 -21.70
C PHE A 12 16.60 5.86 -20.98
N PRO A 13 17.34 5.76 -19.86
CA PRO A 13 17.78 6.93 -19.10
C PRO A 13 18.77 7.83 -19.84
N PHE A 14 19.41 7.32 -20.90
CA PHE A 14 20.49 8.00 -21.63
C PHE A 14 20.18 8.25 -23.11
N ASP A 15 18.96 7.94 -23.57
CA ASP A 15 18.58 8.06 -24.97
C ASP A 15 17.15 8.64 -25.08
N GLU A 16 16.98 9.68 -25.89
CA GLU A 16 15.66 10.22 -26.25
C GLU A 16 14.92 9.31 -27.26
N SER A 17 15.58 8.25 -27.75
CA SER A 17 14.97 7.29 -28.65
C SER A 17 13.91 6.45 -27.94
N THR A 18 12.69 6.46 -28.51
CA THR A 18 11.62 5.56 -28.13
C THR A 18 11.54 4.43 -29.13
N ILE A 19 11.82 3.20 -28.70
CA ILE A 19 11.69 2.02 -29.54
C ILE A 19 10.28 1.45 -29.35
N SER A 20 9.58 1.22 -30.47
CA SER A 20 8.28 0.55 -30.46
C SER A 20 8.47 -0.94 -30.71
N ILE A 21 7.95 -1.75 -29.80
CA ILE A 21 8.02 -3.21 -29.87
C ILE A 21 6.61 -3.78 -29.88
N GLU A 22 6.38 -4.75 -30.75
CA GLU A 22 5.11 -5.48 -30.86
C GLU A 22 5.35 -6.97 -30.53
N ASP A 23 4.51 -7.54 -29.66
CA ASP A 23 4.36 -8.98 -29.49
C ASP A 23 3.04 -9.41 -30.14
N ILE A 24 3.14 -10.22 -31.18
CA ILE A 24 2.00 -10.67 -32.00
C ILE A 24 1.06 -11.57 -31.18
N ASP A 25 1.60 -12.34 -30.23
CA ASP A 25 0.84 -13.28 -29.40
C ASP A 25 0.54 -12.75 -28.00
N GLY A 26 1.23 -11.70 -27.58
CA GLY A 26 1.08 -11.04 -26.26
C GLY A 26 1.35 -11.98 -25.08
N SER A 27 2.09 -13.05 -25.33
CA SER A 27 2.35 -14.14 -24.38
C SER A 27 3.69 -13.99 -23.67
N LEU A 28 4.63 -13.25 -24.28
CA LEU A 28 5.95 -13.03 -23.72
C LEU A 28 5.87 -12.04 -22.55
N THR A 29 6.67 -12.31 -21.53
CA THR A 29 6.97 -11.32 -20.50
C THR A 29 7.78 -10.18 -21.09
N LEU A 30 7.74 -9.01 -20.47
CA LEU A 30 8.55 -7.87 -20.93
C LEU A 30 10.06 -8.20 -20.95
N ASP A 31 10.55 -9.00 -20.01
CA ASP A 31 11.94 -9.45 -19.97
C ASP A 31 12.32 -10.34 -21.17
N GLU A 32 11.44 -11.26 -21.56
CA GLU A 32 11.63 -12.08 -22.76
C GLU A 32 11.51 -11.25 -24.04
N LEU A 33 10.55 -10.32 -24.08
CA LEU A 33 10.35 -9.43 -25.21
C LEU A 33 11.61 -8.57 -25.46
N MET A 34 12.15 -7.94 -24.42
CA MET A 34 13.37 -7.13 -24.53
C MET A 34 14.56 -7.95 -25.05
N ARG A 35 14.73 -9.18 -24.55
CA ARG A 35 15.81 -10.08 -25.01
C ARG A 35 15.63 -10.50 -26.48
N ASN A 36 14.42 -10.88 -26.88
CA ASN A 36 14.12 -11.32 -28.24
C ASN A 36 14.35 -10.21 -29.28
N HIS A 37 14.18 -8.95 -28.89
CA HIS A 37 14.44 -7.79 -29.75
C HIS A 37 15.87 -7.23 -29.63
N GLY A 38 16.78 -7.91 -28.91
CA GLY A 38 18.18 -7.49 -28.77
C GLY A 38 18.37 -6.23 -27.92
N LEU A 39 17.39 -5.89 -27.07
CA LEU A 39 17.40 -4.71 -26.20
C LEU A 39 17.83 -5.00 -24.77
N GLY A 40 18.19 -6.25 -24.47
CA GLY A 40 18.77 -6.65 -23.18
C GLY A 40 20.12 -5.99 -22.90
N ALA A 41 20.62 -6.13 -21.67
CA ALA A 41 21.90 -5.57 -21.29
C ALA A 41 23.06 -6.23 -22.07
N ARG A 42 23.96 -5.42 -22.62
CA ARG A 42 25.06 -5.88 -23.48
C ARG A 42 26.11 -6.72 -22.75
N ASP A 43 26.26 -6.49 -21.46
CA ASP A 43 27.18 -7.21 -20.58
C ASP A 43 26.60 -8.54 -20.08
N GLY A 44 25.39 -8.90 -20.51
CA GLY A 44 24.69 -10.10 -20.06
C GLY A 44 24.08 -9.97 -18.66
N SER A 45 24.13 -8.78 -18.05
CA SER A 45 23.44 -8.51 -16.78
C SER A 45 21.92 -8.54 -16.95
N PHE A 46 21.21 -8.75 -15.84
CA PHE A 46 19.76 -8.69 -15.85
C PHE A 46 19.31 -7.24 -15.98
N GLN A 47 18.50 -6.93 -16.99
CA GLN A 47 18.00 -5.58 -17.24
C GLN A 47 16.66 -5.35 -16.52
N PHE A 48 16.64 -4.46 -15.54
CA PHE A 48 15.39 -4.14 -14.86
C PHE A 48 14.51 -3.20 -15.65
N LEU A 49 13.20 -3.46 -15.57
CA LEU A 49 12.13 -2.67 -16.16
C LEU A 49 11.23 -2.18 -15.04
N ALA A 50 10.96 -0.87 -15.02
CA ALA A 50 10.10 -0.23 -14.04
C ALA A 50 8.95 0.56 -14.70
N ASP A 51 7.81 0.61 -14.01
CA ASP A 51 6.73 1.54 -14.35
C ASP A 51 7.04 2.97 -13.86
N GLN A 52 6.17 3.93 -14.20
CA GLN A 52 6.27 5.32 -13.74
C GLN A 52 6.27 5.50 -12.22
N ASN A 53 5.86 4.48 -11.45
CA ASN A 53 5.85 4.50 -9.99
C ASN A 53 7.08 3.77 -9.41
N GLY A 54 8.02 3.34 -10.25
CA GLY A 54 9.21 2.59 -9.87
C GLY A 54 8.93 1.13 -9.47
N ARG A 55 7.81 0.54 -9.90
CA ARG A 55 7.51 -0.89 -9.66
C ARG A 55 8.15 -1.76 -10.72
N MET A 56 8.72 -2.89 -10.30
CA MET A 56 9.29 -3.86 -11.23
C MET A 56 8.20 -4.50 -12.08
N ILE A 57 8.42 -4.54 -13.39
CA ILE A 57 7.43 -5.02 -14.38
C ILE A 57 7.99 -6.03 -15.38
N ASN A 58 9.25 -6.48 -15.22
CA ASN A 58 9.89 -7.53 -16.05
C ASN A 58 8.98 -8.74 -16.32
N HIS A 59 8.25 -9.18 -15.30
CA HIS A 59 7.37 -10.35 -15.32
C HIS A 59 6.02 -10.13 -16.02
N LEU A 60 5.63 -8.89 -16.31
CA LEU A 60 4.32 -8.63 -16.90
C LEU A 60 4.31 -9.06 -18.36
N PRO A 61 3.24 -9.71 -18.85
CA PRO A 61 3.06 -9.89 -20.28
C PRO A 61 2.73 -8.54 -20.94
N LEU A 62 3.11 -8.37 -22.21
CA LEU A 62 2.94 -7.09 -22.93
C LEU A 62 1.51 -6.51 -22.80
N ARG A 63 0.49 -7.36 -22.91
CA ARG A 63 -0.93 -6.97 -22.77
C ARG A 63 -1.24 -6.24 -21.45
N ASN A 64 -0.53 -6.58 -20.37
CA ASN A 64 -0.73 -6.02 -19.02
C ASN A 64 0.27 -4.91 -18.66
N ALA A 65 1.30 -4.69 -19.47
CA ALA A 65 2.32 -3.65 -19.24
C ALA A 65 1.72 -2.23 -19.30
N PRO A 66 2.34 -1.21 -18.69
CA PRO A 66 2.05 0.18 -19.04
C PRO A 66 2.45 0.48 -20.50
N ASN A 67 1.95 1.59 -21.06
CA ASN A 67 2.34 2.02 -22.41
C ASN A 67 3.80 2.49 -22.47
N ILE A 68 4.30 3.06 -21.37
CA ILE A 68 5.68 3.53 -21.22
C ILE A 68 6.34 2.64 -20.18
N VAL A 69 7.49 2.08 -20.54
CA VAL A 69 8.35 1.26 -19.67
C VAL A 69 9.70 1.91 -19.57
N HIS A 70 10.23 2.01 -18.36
CA HIS A 70 11.54 2.61 -18.11
C HIS A 70 12.57 1.50 -17.87
N VAL A 71 13.68 1.57 -18.59
CA VAL A 71 14.85 0.71 -18.36
C VAL A 71 15.66 1.30 -17.21
N GLN A 72 15.24 1.01 -15.99
CA GLN A 72 15.82 1.55 -14.77
C GLN A 72 15.57 0.63 -13.58
N TYR A 73 16.31 0.86 -12.50
CA TYR A 73 16.12 0.15 -11.24
C TYR A 73 14.74 0.46 -10.62
N PRO A 74 13.99 -0.57 -10.17
CA PRO A 74 12.79 -0.39 -9.37
C PRO A 74 13.13 0.25 -8.02
N THR A 75 12.19 0.92 -7.37
CA THR A 75 12.49 1.76 -6.18
C THR A 75 13.02 1.00 -4.95
N ASN A 76 12.94 -0.33 -4.94
CA ASN A 76 13.42 -1.19 -3.86
C ASN A 76 14.36 -2.30 -4.36
N VAL A 77 14.86 -2.19 -5.59
CA VAL A 77 15.72 -3.21 -6.18
C VAL A 77 16.90 -2.52 -6.82
N ASP A 78 18.09 -3.06 -6.63
CA ASP A 78 19.30 -2.56 -7.27
C ASP A 78 20.27 -3.69 -7.62
N GLN A 79 21.29 -3.39 -8.43
CA GLN A 79 22.46 -4.22 -8.63
C GLN A 79 23.68 -3.51 -8.06
N VAL A 80 24.32 -4.16 -7.10
CA VAL A 80 25.44 -3.58 -6.38
C VAL A 80 26.68 -4.44 -6.52
N TRP A 81 27.82 -3.75 -6.57
CA TRP A 81 29.12 -4.35 -6.37
C TRP A 81 29.49 -4.25 -4.89
N VAL A 82 30.00 -5.33 -4.32
CA VAL A 82 30.33 -5.42 -2.89
C VAL A 82 31.83 -5.50 -2.71
N ASP A 83 32.41 -4.40 -2.22
CA ASP A 83 33.85 -4.28 -2.00
C ASP A 83 34.30 -4.60 -0.58
N THR A 84 33.36 -4.84 0.34
CA THR A 84 33.68 -5.07 1.76
C THR A 84 33.28 -6.46 2.18
N SER A 85 34.16 -7.17 2.89
CA SER A 85 33.80 -8.43 3.54
C SER A 85 32.83 -8.20 4.73
N PRO A 86 31.97 -9.18 5.05
CA PRO A 86 30.89 -9.00 6.00
C PRO A 86 31.39 -8.89 7.44
N ARG A 87 30.85 -7.93 8.19
CA ARG A 87 31.00 -7.80 9.64
C ARG A 87 29.68 -8.08 10.31
N ASN A 88 29.66 -9.06 11.23
CA ASN A 88 28.44 -9.53 11.90
C ASN A 88 27.31 -9.88 10.91
N GLY A 89 27.65 -10.53 9.79
CA GLY A 89 26.70 -10.93 8.74
C GLY A 89 26.29 -9.83 7.77
N PHE A 90 26.77 -8.60 7.91
CA PHE A 90 26.46 -7.48 7.00
C PHE A 90 27.70 -6.91 6.32
N SER A 91 27.57 -6.64 5.03
CA SER A 91 28.54 -5.87 4.24
C SER A 91 27.98 -4.50 3.94
N VAL A 92 28.86 -3.51 3.82
CA VAL A 92 28.48 -2.13 3.54
C VAL A 92 28.75 -1.85 2.07
N THR A 93 27.73 -1.46 1.33
CA THR A 93 27.84 -1.03 -0.06
C THR A 93 27.01 0.22 -0.30
N SER A 94 27.00 0.76 -1.52
CA SER A 94 26.16 1.86 -1.93
C SER A 94 25.21 1.42 -3.05
N ASP A 95 23.99 1.93 -3.07
CA ASP A 95 23.11 1.81 -4.24
C ASP A 95 23.60 2.71 -5.39
N SER A 96 22.90 2.57 -6.52
CA SER A 96 23.02 3.40 -7.71
C SER A 96 22.80 4.91 -7.45
N GLU A 97 22.10 5.28 -6.37
CA GLU A 97 21.94 6.68 -5.94
C GLU A 97 23.06 7.15 -5.00
N GLY A 98 24.01 6.29 -4.65
CA GLY A 98 25.12 6.59 -3.73
C GLY A 98 24.74 6.53 -2.25
N SER A 99 23.53 6.07 -1.91
CA SER A 99 23.10 5.87 -0.54
C SER A 99 23.70 4.59 0.05
N ARG A 100 24.20 4.71 1.28
CA ARG A 100 24.79 3.58 2.00
C ARG A 100 23.73 2.53 2.34
N ILE A 101 24.03 1.25 2.06
CA ILE A 101 23.19 0.09 2.36
C ILE A 101 23.98 -0.93 3.18
N TYR A 102 23.30 -1.60 4.11
CA TYR A 102 23.79 -2.81 4.76
C TYR A 102 23.22 -4.04 4.05
N LEU A 103 24.07 -4.74 3.31
CA LEU A 103 23.72 -5.97 2.60
C LEU A 103 23.97 -7.18 3.49
N LEU A 104 22.92 -7.94 3.77
CA LEU A 104 23.00 -9.22 4.46
C LEU A 104 23.73 -10.24 3.57
N ASP A 105 24.74 -10.89 4.13
CA ASP A 105 25.57 -11.89 3.43
C ASP A 105 26.26 -11.38 2.14
N GLY A 106 26.63 -10.09 2.11
CA GLY A 106 27.43 -9.57 1.02
C GLY A 106 28.85 -10.11 1.07
N GLN A 107 29.33 -10.81 0.04
CA GLN A 107 30.71 -11.26 -0.02
C GLN A 107 31.58 -10.24 -0.76
N GLU A 108 32.86 -10.16 -0.41
CA GLU A 108 33.81 -9.26 -1.09
C GLU A 108 34.00 -9.71 -2.56
N ASN A 109 34.12 -8.73 -3.47
CA ASN A 109 34.23 -8.95 -4.93
C ASN A 109 33.00 -9.61 -5.55
N MET A 110 31.82 -9.28 -5.05
CA MET A 110 30.56 -9.86 -5.51
C MET A 110 29.68 -8.82 -6.18
N PHE A 111 29.23 -9.12 -7.41
CA PHE A 111 28.15 -8.41 -8.07
C PHE A 111 26.83 -9.15 -7.85
N THR A 112 25.79 -8.48 -7.37
CA THR A 112 24.50 -9.13 -7.10
C THR A 112 23.32 -8.19 -7.21
N SER A 113 22.16 -8.75 -7.55
CA SER A 113 20.87 -8.07 -7.37
C SER A 113 20.45 -8.13 -5.89
N ILE A 114 19.87 -7.04 -5.40
CA ILE A 114 19.45 -6.87 -4.02
C ILE A 114 18.04 -6.32 -3.93
N TYR A 115 17.30 -6.75 -2.91
CA TYR A 115 16.06 -6.12 -2.51
C TYR A 115 16.29 -5.27 -1.26
N ILE A 116 15.95 -3.99 -1.35
CA ILE A 116 16.15 -2.99 -0.30
C ILE A 116 14.87 -2.89 0.55
N THR A 117 14.95 -3.35 1.79
CA THR A 117 13.82 -3.31 2.73
C THR A 117 13.63 -1.90 3.28
N ARG A 118 12.40 -1.36 3.20
CA ARG A 118 12.11 -0.01 3.74
C ARG A 118 11.70 -0.07 5.20
N TRP A 119 12.67 0.24 6.06
CA TRP A 119 12.49 0.36 7.50
C TRP A 119 11.57 1.54 7.86
N LYS A 120 10.41 1.28 8.48
CA LYS A 120 9.41 2.32 8.84
C LYS A 120 9.61 3.00 10.21
N LEU A 121 10.69 2.74 10.94
CA LEU A 121 10.89 3.27 12.29
C LEU A 121 12.33 3.78 12.52
N GLY A 122 12.54 5.08 12.25
CA GLY A 122 13.63 5.92 12.79
C GLY A 122 15.06 5.61 12.32
N ASN A 123 15.70 6.59 11.65
CA ASN A 123 17.12 6.71 11.28
C ASN A 123 17.95 5.41 11.07
N ARG A 124 18.63 5.17 9.95
CA ARG A 124 18.85 6.00 8.74
C ARG A 124 19.53 5.21 7.60
N THR A 125 19.72 3.90 7.73
CA THR A 125 20.45 3.12 6.71
C THR A 125 19.61 1.94 6.23
N PRO A 126 19.29 1.85 4.93
CA PRO A 126 18.58 0.71 4.36
C PRO A 126 19.33 -0.61 4.59
N VAL A 127 18.56 -1.67 4.85
CA VAL A 127 19.06 -3.05 4.90
C VAL A 127 18.54 -3.77 3.68
N ALA A 128 19.43 -4.51 3.01
CA ALA A 128 19.10 -5.27 1.83
C ALA A 128 19.48 -6.74 1.98
N TYR A 129 18.85 -7.59 1.19
CA TYR A 129 19.22 -9.00 1.03
C TYR A 129 19.26 -9.36 -0.45
N ARG A 130 20.01 -10.40 -0.77
CA ARG A 130 20.23 -10.84 -2.14
C ARG A 130 19.03 -11.63 -2.66
N PHE A 131 18.80 -11.52 -3.95
CA PHE A 131 17.94 -12.44 -4.70
C PHE A 131 18.53 -12.65 -6.09
N SER A 132 18.20 -13.76 -6.72
CA SER A 132 18.50 -13.98 -8.13
C SER A 132 17.34 -13.45 -8.99
N PRO A 133 17.60 -12.62 -10.01
CA PRO A 133 16.54 -12.14 -10.90
C PRO A 133 16.00 -13.25 -11.82
N THR A 134 16.74 -14.35 -11.97
CA THR A 134 16.31 -15.55 -12.70
C THR A 134 16.03 -16.71 -11.73
N TYR A 135 15.11 -17.60 -12.10
CA TYR A 135 14.84 -18.80 -11.31
C TYR A 135 16.08 -19.72 -11.23
N PRO A 136 16.40 -20.32 -10.06
CA PRO A 136 15.73 -20.14 -8.77
C PRO A 136 16.12 -18.81 -8.11
N HIS A 137 15.10 -18.03 -7.71
CA HIS A 137 15.27 -16.70 -7.13
C HIS A 137 15.95 -16.71 -5.75
N TYR A 138 15.68 -17.77 -5.00
CA TYR A 138 16.22 -17.98 -3.67
C TYR A 138 16.61 -19.44 -3.50
N GLN A 139 17.68 -19.68 -2.74
CA GLN A 139 18.22 -20.99 -2.46
C GLN A 139 18.25 -21.25 -0.95
N VAL A 140 18.25 -22.53 -0.58
CA VAL A 140 18.46 -22.95 0.81
C VAL A 140 19.80 -22.41 1.29
N GLY A 141 19.84 -21.86 2.51
CA GLY A 141 21.00 -21.20 3.08
C GLY A 141 21.11 -19.70 2.76
N ASN A 142 20.34 -19.18 1.79
CA ASN A 142 20.32 -17.72 1.57
C ASN A 142 19.73 -17.01 2.79
N LEU A 143 20.29 -15.84 3.09
CA LEU A 143 19.83 -14.98 4.17
C LEU A 143 18.86 -13.92 3.65
N VAL A 144 17.77 -13.74 4.38
CA VAL A 144 16.74 -12.73 4.12
C VAL A 144 16.50 -11.87 5.37
N TYR A 145 16.09 -10.63 5.14
CA TYR A 145 15.80 -9.68 6.22
C TYR A 145 14.31 -9.37 6.26
N LEU A 146 13.65 -9.75 7.35
CA LEU A 146 12.19 -9.70 7.45
C LEU A 146 11.70 -9.23 8.80
N GLN A 147 10.51 -8.63 8.81
CA GLN A 147 9.82 -8.27 10.03
C GLN A 147 9.06 -9.47 10.56
N VAL A 148 9.25 -9.79 11.84
CA VAL A 148 8.40 -10.77 12.53
C VAL A 148 6.95 -10.27 12.49
N PRO A 149 6.01 -11.05 11.92
CA PRO A 149 4.65 -10.62 11.70
C PRO A 149 3.96 -10.34 13.04
N LEU A 150 3.04 -9.38 13.06
CA LEU A 150 2.30 -9.04 14.28
C LEU A 150 1.28 -10.13 14.68
N GLN A 151 0.91 -11.00 13.73
CA GLN A 151 -0.03 -12.11 13.91
C GLN A 151 0.37 -13.28 13.00
N GLY A 152 0.13 -14.52 13.45
CA GLY A 152 0.49 -15.72 12.70
C GLY A 152 1.99 -15.98 12.66
N ASN A 153 2.40 -16.91 11.81
CA ASN A 153 3.78 -17.38 11.66
C ASN A 153 4.29 -17.30 10.22
N ASN A 154 3.65 -16.51 9.37
CA ASN A 154 4.06 -16.30 7.98
C ASN A 154 4.54 -14.87 7.77
N ALA A 155 5.64 -14.71 7.05
CA ALA A 155 6.14 -13.43 6.57
C ALA A 155 6.27 -13.48 5.04
N CYS A 156 6.21 -12.31 4.40
CA CYS A 156 6.44 -12.21 2.96
C CYS A 156 7.83 -11.63 2.71
N ILE A 157 8.52 -12.17 1.69
CA ILE A 157 9.70 -11.54 1.11
C ILE A 157 9.40 -11.12 -0.33
N PHE A 158 10.33 -10.39 -0.94
CA PHE A 158 10.23 -9.96 -2.32
C PHE A 158 10.13 -11.16 -3.27
N ASN A 159 9.18 -11.11 -4.19
CA ASN A 159 8.98 -12.11 -5.21
C ASN A 159 9.36 -11.51 -6.57
N PRO A 160 10.47 -11.94 -7.20
CA PRO A 160 10.84 -11.44 -8.51
C PRO A 160 9.82 -11.77 -9.61
N GLU A 161 9.01 -12.82 -9.45
CA GLU A 161 7.96 -13.16 -10.43
C GLU A 161 6.76 -12.21 -10.38
N SER A 162 6.52 -11.52 -9.26
CA SER A 162 5.39 -10.58 -9.10
C SER A 162 5.82 -9.12 -8.92
N GLY A 163 7.12 -8.90 -8.69
CA GLY A 163 7.68 -7.59 -8.34
C GLY A 163 7.19 -7.03 -7.01
N LYS A 164 6.67 -7.88 -6.10
CA LYS A 164 6.06 -7.47 -4.82
C LYS A 164 6.54 -8.33 -3.67
N GLU A 165 6.36 -7.84 -2.45
CA GLU A 165 6.57 -8.63 -1.22
C GLU A 165 5.40 -9.60 -0.97
N ASP A 166 5.29 -10.65 -1.78
CA ASP A 166 4.22 -11.66 -1.68
C ASP A 166 4.69 -13.12 -1.70
N LEU A 167 6.01 -13.39 -1.67
CA LEU A 167 6.53 -14.73 -1.48
C LEU A 167 6.41 -15.14 0.00
N ASN A 168 5.49 -16.05 0.30
CA ASN A 168 5.20 -16.46 1.68
C ASN A 168 6.24 -17.43 2.22
N LEU A 169 6.76 -17.13 3.41
CA LEU A 169 7.68 -17.97 4.17
C LEU A 169 7.11 -18.25 5.56
N ARG A 170 7.22 -19.50 6.00
CA ARG A 170 6.89 -19.91 7.36
C ARG A 170 8.08 -19.66 8.29
N LEU A 171 7.85 -18.98 9.41
CA LEU A 171 8.85 -18.78 10.45
C LEU A 171 8.91 -20.02 11.35
N GLU A 172 10.01 -20.76 11.29
CA GLU A 172 10.27 -21.93 12.14
C GLU A 172 10.77 -21.47 13.51
N MET A 173 9.80 -21.15 14.37
CA MET A 173 10.02 -20.65 15.73
C MET A 173 8.81 -21.01 16.61
N GLN A 174 9.07 -21.28 17.89
CA GLN A 174 7.99 -21.52 18.86
C GLN A 174 7.15 -20.27 19.06
N GLU A 175 5.84 -20.44 19.27
CA GLU A 175 4.91 -19.31 19.39
C GLU A 175 5.28 -18.35 20.52
N GLN A 176 5.78 -18.87 21.65
CA GLN A 176 6.21 -18.06 22.79
C GLN A 176 7.37 -17.13 22.44
N GLU A 177 8.40 -17.65 21.75
CA GLU A 177 9.55 -16.84 21.29
C GLU A 177 9.12 -15.81 20.25
N MET A 178 8.26 -16.22 19.30
CA MET A 178 7.75 -15.33 18.27
C MET A 178 6.93 -14.17 18.85
N ASN A 179 6.16 -14.43 19.91
CA ASN A 179 5.40 -13.41 20.63
C ASN A 179 6.31 -12.37 21.33
N GLN A 180 7.52 -12.76 21.73
CA GLN A 180 8.53 -11.85 22.28
C GLN A 180 9.27 -11.05 21.20
N MET A 181 9.15 -11.43 19.93
CA MET A 181 9.85 -10.79 18.81
C MET A 181 8.93 -10.04 17.86
N ARG A 182 7.61 -9.95 18.14
CA ARG A 182 6.63 -9.33 17.23
C ARG A 182 7.08 -7.94 16.77
N GLY A 183 7.10 -7.74 15.45
CA GLY A 183 7.49 -6.47 14.85
C GLY A 183 8.99 -6.18 14.80
N PHE A 184 9.83 -7.06 15.37
CA PHE A 184 11.27 -6.98 15.25
C PHE A 184 11.71 -7.30 13.82
N TRP A 185 12.66 -6.55 13.30
CA TRP A 185 13.31 -6.86 12.02
C TRP A 185 14.59 -7.63 12.29
N SER A 186 14.76 -8.78 11.64
CA SER A 186 15.90 -9.65 11.88
C SER A 186 16.31 -10.41 10.62
N ALA A 187 17.52 -10.98 10.68
CA ALA A 187 18.06 -11.91 9.69
C ALA A 187 17.52 -13.33 9.90
N TRP A 188 17.19 -13.98 8.79
CA TRP A 188 16.69 -15.35 8.76
C TRP A 188 17.31 -16.11 7.61
N GLU A 189 17.48 -17.41 7.79
CA GLU A 189 18.05 -18.32 6.81
C GLU A 189 16.96 -19.19 6.18
N LEU A 190 16.92 -19.23 4.85
CA LEU A 190 15.99 -20.07 4.10
C LEU A 190 16.31 -21.55 4.28
N ILE A 191 15.29 -22.32 4.63
CA ILE A 191 15.33 -23.77 4.84
C ILE A 191 14.14 -24.45 4.15
N GLY A 192 14.10 -25.78 4.16
CA GLY A 192 12.94 -26.54 3.67
C GLY A 192 12.54 -26.18 2.23
N ASN A 193 13.53 -26.20 1.33
CA ASN A 193 13.39 -25.82 -0.09
C ASN A 193 12.86 -24.39 -0.32
N GLY A 194 13.15 -23.46 0.59
CA GLY A 194 12.78 -22.04 0.45
C GLY A 194 11.35 -21.72 0.86
N SER A 195 10.64 -22.66 1.51
CA SER A 195 9.28 -22.43 2.03
C SER A 195 9.24 -21.93 3.48
N SER A 196 10.36 -22.07 4.18
CA SER A 196 10.45 -21.83 5.62
C SER A 196 11.77 -21.14 5.96
N VAL A 197 11.82 -20.48 7.12
CA VAL A 197 12.99 -19.73 7.58
C VAL A 197 13.33 -19.98 9.04
N LYS A 198 14.63 -20.04 9.32
CA LYS A 198 15.18 -20.17 10.67
C LYS A 198 15.82 -18.86 11.13
N TYR A 199 15.55 -18.45 12.36
CA TYR A 199 16.08 -17.20 12.92
C TYR A 199 17.60 -17.25 13.12
N ARG A 200 18.31 -16.22 12.62
CA ARG A 200 19.76 -16.04 12.80
C ARG A 200 20.05 -15.06 13.94
N ARG A 201 19.93 -15.57 15.17
CA ARG A 201 20.22 -14.83 16.42
C ARG A 201 21.68 -14.35 16.50
N ASP A 202 22.59 -15.08 15.86
CA ASP A 202 24.00 -14.76 15.75
C ASP A 202 24.28 -13.48 14.93
N ILE A 203 23.41 -13.15 13.98
CA ILE A 203 23.55 -11.97 13.12
C ILE A 203 22.79 -10.78 13.70
N THR A 204 21.51 -10.98 14.03
CA THR A 204 20.65 -9.95 14.60
C THR A 204 20.04 -10.43 15.91
N PRO A 205 20.77 -10.37 17.04
CA PRO A 205 20.24 -10.78 18.32
C PRO A 205 19.11 -9.84 18.77
N LEU A 206 18.14 -10.38 19.51
CA LEU A 206 17.05 -9.59 20.08
C LEU A 206 17.63 -8.67 21.18
N PRO A 207 17.44 -7.35 21.11
CA PRO A 207 17.94 -6.45 22.15
C PRO A 207 17.31 -6.76 23.52
N PRO A 208 18.08 -6.66 24.62
CA PRO A 208 17.63 -7.07 25.96
C PRO A 208 16.41 -6.30 26.51
N PHE A 209 16.07 -5.14 25.91
CA PHE A 209 14.91 -4.32 26.29
C PHE A 209 13.92 -4.13 25.14
N PHE A 210 13.96 -5.01 24.14
CA PHE A 210 13.01 -4.94 23.03
C PHE A 210 11.58 -5.14 23.55
N LYS A 211 10.68 -4.23 23.14
CA LYS A 211 9.26 -4.33 23.44
C LYS A 211 8.54 -4.81 22.18
N PRO A 212 7.92 -6.00 22.20
CA PRO A 212 7.19 -6.52 21.06
C PRO A 212 6.12 -5.51 20.61
N LEU A 213 6.05 -5.29 19.30
CA LEU A 213 4.94 -4.55 18.72
C LEU A 213 3.69 -5.40 18.92
N MET A 214 2.80 -4.92 19.80
CA MET A 214 1.51 -5.54 19.91
C MET A 214 0.72 -5.28 18.63
N PRO A 215 0.06 -6.30 18.04
CA PRO A 215 -0.90 -6.05 16.99
C PRO A 215 -1.86 -5.00 17.53
N ARG A 216 -1.99 -3.88 16.80
CA ARG A 216 -3.04 -2.91 17.13
C ARG A 216 -4.31 -3.73 17.21
N SER A 217 -4.90 -3.85 18.40
CA SER A 217 -6.23 -4.42 18.53
C SER A 217 -7.04 -3.75 17.44
N LYS A 218 -7.72 -4.54 16.58
CA LYS A 218 -8.65 -3.98 15.61
C LYS A 218 -9.54 -3.07 16.44
N LYS A 219 -9.28 -1.76 16.45
CA LYS A 219 -9.99 -0.83 17.33
C LYS A 219 -11.42 -1.05 16.91
N LYS A 220 -12.21 -1.69 17.78
CA LYS A 220 -13.67 -1.68 17.63
C LYS A 220 -13.96 -0.20 17.49
N VAL A 221 -14.31 0.21 16.29
CA VAL A 221 -14.54 1.62 16.01
C VAL A 221 -15.65 1.99 16.99
N PRO A 222 -15.38 2.86 17.97
CA PRO A 222 -16.36 3.12 19.01
C PRO A 222 -17.60 3.70 18.33
N ARG A 223 -18.72 3.00 18.46
CA ARG A 223 -20.03 3.46 18.05
C ARG A 223 -20.47 4.50 19.06
N LEU A 224 -20.88 5.66 18.58
CA LEU A 224 -21.43 6.69 19.44
C LEU A 224 -22.91 6.79 19.19
N ASP A 225 -23.66 6.95 20.27
CA ASP A 225 -25.05 7.35 20.19
C ASP A 225 -25.10 8.82 19.72
N VAL A 226 -25.95 9.06 18.72
CA VAL A 226 -26.23 10.38 18.18
C VAL A 226 -27.61 10.81 18.66
N GLU A 227 -27.65 11.88 19.44
CA GLU A 227 -28.89 12.43 20.01
C GLU A 227 -29.32 13.72 19.28
N ASN A 228 -30.58 14.11 19.46
CA ASN A 228 -31.12 15.41 19.04
C ASN A 228 -30.87 15.73 17.58
N LEU A 229 -31.11 14.76 16.71
CA LEU A 229 -31.01 14.97 15.26
C LEU A 229 -32.04 15.99 14.80
N ARG A 230 -31.55 17.06 14.18
CA ARG A 230 -32.36 18.07 13.52
C ARG A 230 -32.06 18.03 12.03
N ALA A 231 -33.10 17.79 11.24
CA ALA A 231 -33.02 17.97 9.80
C ALA A 231 -32.65 19.44 9.52
N THR A 232 -31.73 19.65 8.60
CA THR A 232 -31.56 20.97 7.99
C THR A 232 -32.45 21.03 6.76
N ASP A 233 -33.13 22.15 6.51
CA ASP A 233 -34.06 22.37 5.40
C ASP A 233 -33.40 22.40 4.00
N LEU A 234 -32.22 21.79 3.86
CA LEU A 234 -31.38 21.86 2.67
C LEU A 234 -31.17 20.47 2.11
N ASN A 235 -31.63 20.28 0.87
CA ASN A 235 -31.24 19.14 0.04
C ASN A 235 -29.79 19.33 -0.41
N PRO A 236 -28.90 18.33 -0.27
CA PRO A 236 -29.13 16.96 0.19
C PRO A 236 -29.03 16.76 1.72
N SER A 237 -29.70 15.71 2.23
CA SER A 237 -29.89 15.37 3.66
C SER A 237 -28.59 15.17 4.46
N VAL A 238 -28.03 16.27 4.96
CA VAL A 238 -27.10 16.32 6.09
C VAL A 238 -27.90 16.76 7.31
N GLN A 239 -27.62 16.23 8.49
CA GLN A 239 -28.30 16.62 9.72
C GLN A 239 -27.32 17.18 10.75
N THR A 240 -27.85 17.89 11.74
CA THR A 240 -27.09 18.30 12.93
C THR A 240 -27.51 17.46 14.13
N GLY A 241 -26.56 17.02 14.95
CA GLY A 241 -26.83 16.19 16.13
C GLY A 241 -25.83 16.44 17.25
N ARG A 242 -25.98 15.72 18.36
CA ARG A 242 -25.04 15.68 19.48
C ARG A 242 -24.45 14.29 19.65
N ILE A 243 -23.14 14.21 19.82
CA ILE A 243 -22.40 12.97 20.13
C ILE A 243 -21.73 13.07 21.49
N GLN A 244 -21.67 11.96 22.21
CA GLN A 244 -20.99 11.89 23.50
C GLN A 244 -19.56 11.35 23.34
N PHE A 245 -18.57 12.09 23.84
CA PHE A 245 -17.19 11.64 24.01
C PHE A 245 -16.82 11.71 25.49
N GLY A 246 -16.65 10.54 26.12
CA GLY A 246 -16.44 10.48 27.57
C GLY A 246 -17.63 11.09 28.31
N LYS A 247 -17.38 12.09 29.17
CA LYS A 247 -18.42 12.80 29.92
C LYS A 247 -19.05 13.98 29.16
N ASN A 248 -18.51 14.37 28.01
CA ASN A 248 -18.88 15.61 27.33
C ASN A 248 -19.71 15.35 26.06
N LYS A 249 -20.68 16.22 25.78
CA LYS A 249 -21.51 16.19 24.56
C LYS A 249 -21.06 17.28 23.57
N PHE A 250 -20.90 16.91 22.30
CA PHE A 250 -20.41 17.79 21.24
C PHE A 250 -21.38 17.83 20.07
N SER A 251 -21.49 18.99 19.41
CA SER A 251 -22.22 19.11 18.15
C SER A 251 -21.49 18.41 17.00
N ALA A 252 -22.26 17.78 16.12
CA ALA A 252 -21.76 17.06 14.96
C ALA A 252 -22.68 17.27 13.73
N LEU A 253 -22.07 17.24 12.55
CA LEU A 253 -22.79 16.99 11.29
C LEU A 253 -22.90 15.48 11.10
N VAL A 254 -24.07 15.05 10.62
CA VAL A 254 -24.46 13.64 10.56
C VAL A 254 -24.98 13.31 9.16
N CYS A 255 -24.43 12.28 8.53
CA CYS A 255 -24.85 11.75 7.23
C CYS A 255 -25.44 10.34 7.37
N GLY A 256 -26.33 9.96 6.45
CA GLY A 256 -26.82 8.58 6.30
C GLY A 256 -28.21 8.30 6.86
N ILE A 257 -29.24 9.07 6.48
CA ILE A 257 -30.64 8.78 6.91
C ILE A 257 -31.55 8.49 5.72
N HIS A 258 -32.38 7.45 5.87
CA HIS A 258 -33.74 7.40 5.34
C HIS A 258 -34.73 7.24 6.51
N SER A 259 -35.85 7.94 6.43
CA SER A 259 -37.03 8.00 7.31
C SER A 259 -37.12 7.03 8.52
N SER A 260 -37.34 7.64 9.69
CA SER A 260 -38.12 7.12 10.83
C SER A 260 -37.85 5.69 11.29
N THR A 261 -36.88 5.50 12.18
CA THR A 261 -37.02 4.49 13.25
C THR A 261 -36.31 4.99 14.52
N SER A 262 -37.03 4.89 15.64
CA SER A 262 -36.81 5.61 16.88
C SER A 262 -35.74 5.03 17.81
N ASN A 263 -35.10 3.90 17.48
CA ASN A 263 -34.32 3.16 18.48
C ASN A 263 -32.86 2.94 18.04
N SER A 264 -32.01 3.87 18.49
CA SER A 264 -30.54 3.93 18.43
C SER A 264 -29.90 4.40 17.10
N LEU A 265 -29.79 5.72 16.95
CA LEU A 265 -29.00 6.37 15.91
C LEU A 265 -27.50 6.26 16.25
N LYS A 266 -26.96 5.06 16.08
CA LYS A 266 -25.53 4.83 16.27
C LYS A 266 -24.76 5.28 15.03
N GLY A 267 -23.72 6.07 15.25
CA GLY A 267 -22.88 6.62 14.20
C GLY A 267 -21.40 6.40 14.45
N ARG A 268 -20.64 6.42 13.36
CA ARG A 268 -19.18 6.43 13.34
C ARG A 268 -18.69 7.84 13.13
N VAL A 269 -17.89 8.34 14.07
CA VAL A 269 -17.15 9.59 13.87
C VAL A 269 -16.04 9.36 12.87
N VAL A 270 -16.10 10.05 11.74
CA VAL A 270 -15.09 9.98 10.68
C VAL A 270 -14.07 11.12 10.78
N ALA A 271 -14.46 12.26 11.35
CA ALA A 271 -13.55 13.36 11.67
C ALA A 271 -13.95 14.06 12.97
N ARG A 272 -12.97 14.35 13.83
CA ARG A 272 -13.16 15.23 14.99
C ARG A 272 -13.12 16.71 14.57
N SER A 273 -13.83 17.55 15.33
CA SER A 273 -13.89 19.00 15.10
C SER A 273 -12.52 19.66 15.25
N ASN A 274 -12.29 20.72 14.48
CA ASN A 274 -11.15 21.63 14.62
C ASN A 274 -11.62 23.06 14.31
N LYS A 275 -10.68 24.02 14.22
CA LYS A 275 -11.00 25.44 13.92
C LYS A 275 -11.82 25.65 12.64
N THR A 276 -11.78 24.72 11.68
CA THR A 276 -12.33 24.89 10.33
C THR A 276 -13.43 23.87 9.99
N ARG A 277 -13.77 22.93 10.89
CA ARG A 277 -14.83 21.93 10.65
C ARG A 277 -15.48 21.41 11.94
N PRO A 278 -16.77 21.09 11.92
CA PRO A 278 -17.43 20.40 13.03
C PRO A 278 -17.04 18.91 13.09
N ASN A 279 -17.49 18.20 14.12
CA ASN A 279 -17.39 16.74 14.13
C ASN A 279 -18.24 16.17 12.98
N LEU A 280 -17.71 15.19 12.26
CA LEU A 280 -18.39 14.54 11.13
C LEU A 280 -18.71 13.08 11.47
N VAL A 281 -19.95 12.69 11.29
CA VAL A 281 -20.48 11.37 11.67
C VAL A 281 -21.23 10.75 10.51
N ASN A 282 -20.94 9.48 10.21
CA ASN A 282 -21.74 8.65 9.32
C ASN A 282 -22.55 7.66 10.15
N LEU A 283 -23.87 7.60 9.98
CA LEU A 283 -24.72 6.61 10.63
C LEU A 283 -24.46 5.20 10.10
N GLU A 284 -24.77 4.20 10.93
CA GLU A 284 -24.73 2.80 10.51
C GLU A 284 -25.86 2.48 9.51
N GLY A 285 -25.61 1.54 8.59
CA GLY A 285 -26.50 1.24 7.48
C GLY A 285 -26.04 1.97 6.22
N TYR A 286 -25.38 1.24 5.33
CA TYR A 286 -24.97 1.72 4.01
C TYR A 286 -26.04 1.30 2.99
N GLN A 287 -26.60 2.23 2.22
CA GLN A 287 -27.53 1.96 1.12
C GLN A 287 -27.30 2.92 -0.04
N TYR A 288 -27.57 2.47 -1.27
CA TYR A 288 -27.51 3.33 -2.43
C TYR A 288 -28.49 4.50 -2.29
N GLY A 289 -28.03 5.70 -2.64
CA GLY A 289 -28.75 6.95 -2.43
C GLY A 289 -28.37 7.67 -1.12
N MET A 290 -27.71 7.00 -0.17
CA MET A 290 -27.31 7.64 1.09
C MET A 290 -26.10 8.56 0.93
N THR A 291 -26.10 9.62 1.73
CA THR A 291 -24.96 10.53 1.89
C THR A 291 -23.97 9.97 2.89
N GLN A 292 -22.68 10.25 2.68
CA GLN A 292 -21.59 9.87 3.55
C GLN A 292 -20.53 10.99 3.55
N PHE A 293 -19.89 11.21 4.69
CA PHE A 293 -18.65 11.97 4.76
C PHE A 293 -17.47 11.05 4.40
N VAL A 294 -16.64 11.48 3.47
CA VAL A 294 -15.41 10.79 3.07
C VAL A 294 -14.26 11.77 2.93
N LYS A 295 -13.02 11.30 3.12
CA LYS A 295 -11.82 12.08 2.84
C LYS A 295 -11.36 11.76 1.42
N VAL A 296 -11.16 12.78 0.59
CA VAL A 296 -10.62 12.60 -0.76
C VAL A 296 -9.18 12.10 -0.62
N PRO A 297 -8.81 10.97 -1.25
CA PRO A 297 -7.47 10.42 -1.14
C PRO A 297 -6.46 11.37 -1.81
N GLU A 298 -5.23 11.37 -1.30
CA GLU A 298 -4.12 12.17 -1.85
C GLU A 298 -3.81 11.74 -3.30
N GLU A 299 -3.89 10.44 -3.56
CA GLU A 299 -3.71 9.86 -4.90
C GLU A 299 -4.85 8.91 -5.26
N GLY A 300 -5.12 8.77 -6.56
CA GLY A 300 -6.16 7.87 -7.06
C GLY A 300 -7.60 8.31 -6.75
N ARG A 301 -8.54 7.37 -6.85
CA ARG A 301 -9.99 7.65 -6.74
C ARG A 301 -10.76 6.60 -5.92
N ILE A 302 -10.05 5.68 -5.27
CA ILE A 302 -10.68 4.61 -4.49
C ILE A 302 -10.83 5.06 -3.04
N ILE A 303 -12.06 4.97 -2.54
CA ILE A 303 -12.41 5.28 -1.15
C ILE A 303 -13.06 4.05 -0.53
N GLN A 304 -12.60 3.69 0.67
CA GLN A 304 -13.16 2.58 1.43
C GLN A 304 -14.30 3.07 2.33
N LEU A 305 -15.49 2.49 2.14
CA LEU A 305 -16.63 2.65 3.04
C LEU A 305 -16.84 1.39 3.86
N TYR A 306 -17.10 1.55 5.16
CA TYR A 306 -17.39 0.40 6.00
C TYR A 306 -18.86 -0.01 5.87
N ASN A 307 -19.10 -1.24 5.45
CA ASN A 307 -20.43 -1.84 5.43
C ASN A 307 -20.70 -2.54 6.78
N SER A 308 -21.62 -1.98 7.56
CA SER A 308 -21.98 -2.51 8.89
C SER A 308 -22.72 -3.84 8.83
N VAL A 309 -23.43 -4.14 7.74
CA VAL A 309 -24.19 -5.39 7.55
C VAL A 309 -23.23 -6.54 7.28
N SER A 310 -22.30 -6.38 6.34
CA SER A 310 -21.29 -7.40 6.02
C SER A 310 -20.04 -7.34 6.91
N LYS A 311 -19.96 -6.34 7.81
CA LYS A 311 -18.81 -6.05 8.68
C LYS A 311 -17.48 -5.90 7.94
N GLN A 312 -17.51 -5.45 6.69
CA GLN A 312 -16.34 -5.36 5.81
C GLN A 312 -16.17 -3.95 5.22
N TRP A 313 -14.95 -3.63 4.83
CA TRP A 313 -14.68 -2.44 4.02
C TRP A 313 -14.99 -2.73 2.55
N VAL A 314 -15.55 -1.74 1.88
CA VAL A 314 -15.99 -1.82 0.50
C VAL A 314 -15.34 -0.70 -0.28
N ASP A 315 -14.61 -1.07 -1.33
CA ASP A 315 -14.02 -0.12 -2.26
C ASP A 315 -15.11 0.53 -3.12
N CYS A 316 -15.11 1.86 -3.16
CA CYS A 316 -16.00 2.67 -3.97
C CYS A 316 -15.18 3.64 -4.82
N THR A 317 -15.54 3.79 -6.09
CA THR A 317 -14.85 4.72 -7.00
C THR A 317 -15.47 6.11 -6.91
N LEU A 318 -14.65 7.13 -6.67
CA LEU A 318 -15.05 8.53 -6.71
C LEU A 318 -15.22 8.97 -8.18
N LEU A 319 -16.39 9.49 -8.51
CA LEU A 319 -16.71 9.99 -9.85
C LEU A 319 -16.15 11.41 -10.01
N MET A 320 -15.66 11.70 -11.21
CA MET A 320 -15.34 13.07 -11.62
C MET A 320 -16.60 13.92 -11.64
N SER A 321 -16.50 15.16 -11.19
CA SER A 321 -17.59 16.12 -11.18
C SER A 321 -17.06 17.46 -11.64
N ASP A 322 -17.72 18.09 -12.62
CA ASP A 322 -17.29 19.38 -13.17
C ASP A 322 -17.34 20.49 -12.10
N GLU A 323 -18.27 20.36 -11.14
CA GLU A 323 -18.41 21.28 -10.00
C GLU A 323 -17.30 21.15 -8.94
N TYR A 324 -16.62 20.00 -8.87
CA TYR A 324 -15.67 19.69 -7.79
C TYR A 324 -14.38 19.12 -8.36
N ASP A 325 -13.45 20.02 -8.68
CA ASP A 325 -12.10 19.69 -9.09
C ASP A 325 -11.37 18.89 -8.00
N LEU A 326 -11.10 17.60 -8.28
CA LEU A 326 -10.47 16.67 -7.34
C LEU A 326 -9.09 17.14 -6.89
N GLU A 327 -8.32 17.78 -7.77
CA GLU A 327 -6.96 18.20 -7.47
C GLU A 327 -6.94 19.32 -6.42
N LYS A 328 -7.96 20.20 -6.44
CA LYS A 328 -8.11 21.28 -5.44
C LYS A 328 -8.61 20.80 -4.09
N ILE A 329 -9.26 19.64 -4.04
CA ILE A 329 -9.92 19.12 -2.82
C ILE A 329 -9.27 17.83 -2.30
N ARG A 330 -8.08 17.47 -2.81
CA ARG A 330 -7.25 16.40 -2.25
C ARG A 330 -7.07 16.57 -0.75
N ASN A 331 -7.13 15.46 -0.03
CA ASN A 331 -6.99 15.41 1.42
C ASN A 331 -8.08 16.17 2.22
N GLN A 332 -9.12 16.68 1.56
CA GLN A 332 -10.25 17.36 2.20
C GLN A 332 -11.40 16.39 2.46
N TRP A 333 -12.21 16.70 3.47
CA TRP A 333 -13.46 15.98 3.71
C TRP A 333 -14.55 16.53 2.79
N VAL A 334 -15.32 15.63 2.19
CA VAL A 334 -16.42 15.92 1.27
C VAL A 334 -17.67 15.14 1.66
N VAL A 335 -18.83 15.63 1.25
CA VAL A 335 -20.09 14.90 1.29
C VAL A 335 -20.26 14.21 -0.07
N VAL A 336 -20.47 12.90 -0.04
CA VAL A 336 -20.70 12.10 -1.23
C VAL A 336 -22.05 11.41 -1.15
N LYS A 337 -22.70 11.23 -2.31
CA LYS A 337 -23.86 10.35 -2.47
C LYS A 337 -23.40 9.05 -3.10
N LEU A 338 -23.64 7.95 -2.41
CA LEU A 338 -23.37 6.62 -2.94
C LEU A 338 -24.41 6.23 -3.98
N LYS A 339 -23.99 5.65 -5.10
CA LYS A 339 -24.86 5.18 -6.18
C LYS A 339 -24.38 3.86 -6.78
N LYS A 340 -25.31 3.10 -7.38
CA LYS A 340 -24.97 1.99 -8.28
C LYS A 340 -24.36 2.57 -9.56
N HIS A 341 -23.37 1.88 -10.11
CA HIS A 341 -22.73 2.28 -11.36
C HIS A 341 -22.48 1.06 -12.23
N SER A 342 -22.77 1.16 -13.53
CA SER A 342 -22.62 0.07 -14.50
C SER A 342 -21.18 -0.45 -14.56
N ARG A 343 -20.20 0.46 -14.73
CA ARG A 343 -18.77 0.13 -14.79
C ARG A 343 -18.13 -0.27 -13.46
N TYR A 344 -18.35 0.49 -12.38
CA TYR A 344 -17.61 0.33 -11.12
C TYR A 344 -18.35 -0.45 -10.04
N LYS A 345 -19.57 -0.95 -10.33
CA LYS A 345 -20.54 -1.51 -9.37
C LYS A 345 -21.03 -0.49 -8.32
N ARG A 346 -20.11 0.17 -7.60
CA ARG A 346 -20.34 1.16 -6.54
C ARG A 346 -19.54 2.43 -6.82
N ALA A 347 -20.24 3.56 -6.85
CA ALA A 347 -19.60 4.85 -7.10
C ALA A 347 -20.05 5.92 -6.11
N LEU A 348 -19.18 6.89 -5.87
CA LEU A 348 -19.41 8.04 -5.01
C LEU A 348 -19.44 9.29 -5.88
N LYS A 349 -20.57 10.01 -5.87
CA LYS A 349 -20.65 11.35 -6.48
C LYS A 349 -20.46 12.38 -5.37
N ILE A 350 -19.49 13.28 -5.52
CA ILE A 350 -19.36 14.45 -4.63
C ILE A 350 -20.59 15.34 -4.84
N ILE A 351 -21.20 15.76 -3.73
CA ILE A 351 -22.37 16.64 -3.77
C ILE A 351 -22.16 17.95 -3.03
N ALA A 352 -21.23 17.99 -2.06
CA ALA A 352 -20.98 19.18 -1.25
C ALA A 352 -19.70 19.08 -0.42
N LEU A 353 -19.27 20.21 0.13
CA LEU A 353 -18.21 20.32 1.14
C LEU A 353 -18.81 20.47 2.54
N PRO A 354 -18.27 19.85 3.61
CA PRO A 354 -18.81 19.96 4.97
C PRO A 354 -18.96 21.41 5.46
N ARG A 355 -18.05 22.30 5.04
CA ARG A 355 -18.10 23.74 5.37
C ARG A 355 -19.36 24.44 4.87
N GLN A 356 -19.97 23.96 3.78
CA GLN A 356 -21.21 24.53 3.24
C GLN A 356 -22.40 24.29 4.19
N PHE A 357 -22.29 23.32 5.11
CA PHE A 357 -23.31 23.02 6.12
C PHE A 357 -22.96 23.58 7.51
N TYR A 358 -21.82 24.25 7.64
CA TYR A 358 -21.38 24.85 8.89
C TYR A 358 -21.81 26.32 8.93
N LYS A 359 -22.90 26.64 9.62
CA LYS A 359 -23.18 28.03 10.02
C LYS A 359 -22.19 28.44 11.10
N LYS A 360 -21.35 29.45 10.85
CA LYS A 360 -20.70 30.21 11.92
C LYS A 360 -21.84 30.72 12.82
N LYS A 361 -21.92 30.27 14.07
CA LYS A 361 -22.57 31.10 15.09
C LYS A 361 -21.65 32.29 15.28
N THR A 362 -21.97 33.41 14.63
CA THR A 362 -21.56 34.72 15.11
C THR A 362 -22.25 34.91 16.46
N ASN A 363 -21.46 34.84 17.53
CA ASN A 363 -21.60 35.63 18.75
C ASN A 363 -20.19 35.92 19.23
#